data_AF-A0AA90SM90-F1
#
_entry.id   AF-A0AA90SM90-F1
#
_cell.length_a   1.000
_cell.length_b   1.000
_cell.length_c   1.000
_cell.angle_alpha   90.00
_cell.angle_beta   90.00
_cell.angle_gamma   90.00
#
_symmetry.space_group_name_H-M   'P 1'
#
loop_
_entity.id
_entity.type
_entity.pdbx_description
1 polymer ?
#
loop_
_entity_poly.entity_id
_entity_poly.type
_entity_poly.pdbx_seq_one_letter_code
_entity_poly.pdbx_strand_id
1 'polypeptide(L)' 'MKRAYRNKPLTEHDKCFNRLHSGVRCTVDRVFGVLKLHYGMAKVRYLGLIRNRTRFEIMCVGHNIKRGLSIQQASCA' A
#
# COMPACT_ATOMS: atom_id res chain seq x y z
N MET A 1 10.77 4.27 7.89
CA MET A 1 12.05 3.63 7.49
C MET A 1 13.13 4.67 7.42
N LYS A 2 14.28 4.38 8.00
CA LYS A 2 15.48 5.19 7.91
C LYS A 2 16.12 4.99 6.53
N ARG A 3 16.61 6.06 5.93
CA ARG A 3 17.25 6.04 4.60
C ARG A 3 18.73 6.32 4.77
N ALA A 4 19.58 5.56 4.07
CA ALA A 4 21.00 5.89 3.95
C ALA A 4 21.17 7.09 3.02
N TYR A 5 22.16 7.93 3.30
CA TYR A 5 22.53 9.07 2.46
C TYR A 5 24.01 8.99 2.09
N ARG A 6 24.45 9.84 1.16
CA ARG A 6 25.87 9.95 0.78
C ARG A 6 26.70 10.20 2.04
N ASN A 7 27.72 9.38 2.25
CA ASN A 7 28.61 9.41 3.43
C ASN A 7 27.91 9.22 4.79
N LYS A 8 26.67 8.73 4.80
CA LYS A 8 25.91 8.43 6.03
C LYS A 8 25.21 7.08 5.88
N PRO A 9 25.93 5.97 6.08
CA PRO A 9 25.34 4.63 6.04
C PRO A 9 24.35 4.44 7.21
N LEU A 10 23.44 3.48 7.05
CA LEU A 10 22.52 3.09 8.13
C LEU A 10 23.29 2.36 9.22
N THR A 11 23.02 2.73 10.47
CA THR A 11 23.51 1.97 11.63
C THR A 11 22.84 0.59 11.68
N GLU A 12 23.44 -0.37 12.38
CA GLU A 12 22.83 -1.70 12.56
C GLU A 12 21.45 -1.61 13.24
N HIS A 13 21.29 -0.67 14.17
CA HIS A 13 19.99 -0.39 14.79
C HIS A 13 18.96 0.12 13.76
N ASP A 14 19.35 1.05 12.88
CA ASP A 14 18.47 1.53 11.81
C ASP A 14 18.08 0.42 10.82
N LYS A 15 19.02 -0.49 10.51
CA LYS A 15 18.76 -1.67 9.66
C LYS A 15 17.77 -2.61 10.33
N CYS A 16 17.95 -2.89 11.63
CA CYS A 16 17.03 -3.72 12.41
C CYS A 16 15.62 -3.12 12.44
N PHE A 17 15.51 -1.81 12.73
CA PHE A 17 14.25 -1.07 12.67
C PHE A 17 13.60 -1.17 11.27
N ASN A 18 14.36 -0.98 10.21
CA ASN A 18 13.85 -1.10 8.84
C ASN A 18 13.35 -2.51 8.53
N ARG A 19 14.06 -3.55 8.97
CA ARG A 19 13.67 -4.96 8.78
C ARG A 19 12.37 -5.28 9.52
N LEU A 20 12.17 -4.75 10.72
CA LEU A 20 10.93 -4.92 11.46
C LEU A 20 9.74 -4.28 10.72
N HIS A 21 9.94 -3.07 10.18
CA HIS A 21 8.87 -2.34 9.50
C HIS A 21 8.65 -2.72 8.02
N SER A 22 9.57 -3.48 7.40
CA SER A 22 9.49 -3.80 5.97
C SER A 22 8.31 -4.69 5.62
N GLY A 23 7.88 -5.59 6.51
CA GLY A 23 6.72 -6.44 6.30
C GLY A 23 5.44 -5.63 6.14
N VAL A 24 5.16 -4.74 7.10
CA VAL A 24 3.99 -3.85 7.06
C VAL A 24 4.03 -2.96 5.82
N ARG A 25 5.20 -2.37 5.53
CA ARG A 25 5.37 -1.54 4.34
C ARG A 25 5.08 -2.32 3.05
N CYS A 26 5.61 -3.53 2.91
CA CYS A 26 5.40 -4.35 1.72
C CYS A 26 3.92 -4.62 1.48
N THR A 27 3.17 -4.93 2.55
CA THR A 27 1.72 -5.14 2.47
C THR A 27 0.98 -3.88 2.02
N VAL A 28 1.31 -2.73 2.63
CA VAL A 28 0.68 -1.45 2.31
C VAL A 28 1.03 -0.98 0.88
N ASP A 29 2.31 -1.02 0.51
CA ASP A 29 2.81 -0.62 -0.80
C ASP A 29 2.22 -1.50 -1.92
N ARG A 30 1.98 -2.79 -1.66
CA ARG A 30 1.30 -3.68 -2.61
C ARG A 30 -0.13 -3.21 -2.91
N VAL A 31 -0.90 -2.86 -1.88
CA VAL A 31 -2.28 -2.36 -2.05
C VAL A 31 -2.26 -1.05 -2.87
N PHE A 32 -1.39 -0.10 -2.51
CA PHE A 32 -1.25 1.14 -3.27
C PHE A 32 -0.79 0.91 -4.71
N GLY A 33 0.12 -0.03 -4.94
CA GLY A 33 0.55 -0.43 -6.28
C GLY A 33 -0.62 -0.94 -7.12
N VAL A 34 -1.44 -1.84 -6.55
CA VAL A 34 -2.65 -2.36 -7.19
C VAL A 34 -3.64 -1.23 -7.51
N LEU A 35 -3.93 -0.35 -6.54
CA LEU A 35 -4.84 0.78 -6.76
C LEU A 35 -4.33 1.71 -7.87
N LYS A 36 -3.04 2.04 -7.88
CA LYS A 36 -2.47 2.93 -8.89
C LYS A 36 -2.44 2.29 -10.28
N LEU A 37 -1.99 1.05 -10.38
CA LEU A 37 -1.78 0.35 -11.66
C LEU A 37 -3.08 -0.18 -12.26
N HIS A 38 -3.90 -0.86 -11.46
CA HIS A 38 -5.09 -1.58 -11.96
C HIS A 38 -6.40 -0.80 -11.80
N TYR A 39 -6.50 0.07 -10.78
CA TYR A 39 -7.72 0.86 -10.54
C TYR A 39 -7.61 2.31 -11.10
N GLY A 40 -6.54 2.63 -11.83
CA GLY A 40 -6.35 3.94 -12.44
C GLY A 40 -6.26 5.09 -11.43
N MET A 41 -5.72 4.82 -10.24
CA MET A 41 -5.57 5.80 -9.15
C MET A 41 -4.19 6.48 -9.15
N ALA A 42 -3.39 6.34 -10.21
CA ALA A 42 -2.10 7.03 -10.33
C ALA A 42 -2.24 8.56 -10.30
N LYS A 43 -3.38 9.09 -10.75
CA LYS A 43 -3.74 10.51 -10.67
C LYS A 43 -5.16 10.68 -10.13
N VAL A 44 -5.35 11.76 -9.38
CA VAL A 44 -6.69 12.23 -8.98
C VAL A 44 -7.40 12.84 -10.20
N ARG A 45 -8.69 12.56 -10.35
CA ARG A 45 -9.47 12.98 -11.54
C ARG A 45 -10.50 14.06 -11.22
N TYR A 46 -10.88 14.20 -9.95
CA TYR A 46 -11.93 15.13 -9.55
C TYR A 46 -11.35 16.43 -9.00
N LEU A 47 -12.06 17.52 -9.21
CA LEU A 47 -11.77 18.78 -8.52
C LEU A 47 -12.30 18.70 -7.09
N GLY A 48 -11.43 18.93 -6.10
CA GLY A 48 -11.78 18.96 -4.68
C GLY A 48 -11.43 17.68 -3.89
N LEU A 49 -11.04 17.85 -2.63
CA LEU A 49 -10.57 16.76 -1.77
C LEU A 49 -11.66 15.75 -1.44
N ILE A 50 -12.89 16.21 -1.20
CA ILE A 50 -14.01 15.34 -0.80
C ILE A 50 -14.32 14.29 -1.88
N ARG A 51 -14.45 14.72 -3.14
CA ARG A 51 -14.75 13.80 -4.26
C ARG A 51 -13.66 12.76 -4.47
N ASN A 52 -12.39 13.16 -4.33
CA ASN A 52 -11.27 12.23 -4.45
C ASN A 52 -11.16 11.28 -3.26
N ARG A 53 -11.49 11.75 -2.05
CA ARG A 53 -11.60 10.91 -0.85
C ARG A 53 -12.66 9.82 -1.05
N THR A 54 -13.87 10.20 -1.45
CA THR A 54 -14.96 9.23 -1.71
C THR A 54 -14.55 8.21 -2.77
N ARG A 55 -13.92 8.67 -3.88
CA ARG A 55 -13.38 7.76 -4.91
C ARG A 55 -12.38 6.77 -4.32
N PHE A 56 -11.43 7.25 -3.51
CA PHE A 56 -10.42 6.40 -2.88
C PHE A 56 -11.06 5.37 -1.92
N GLU A 57 -11.99 5.79 -1.08
CA GLU A 57 -12.68 4.93 -0.11
C GLU A 57 -13.44 3.80 -0.81
N ILE A 58 -14.21 4.12 -1.86
CA ILE A 58 -14.95 3.11 -2.64
C ILE A 58 -13.98 2.10 -3.29
N MET A 59 -12.86 2.57 -3.84
CA MET A 59 -11.86 1.68 -4.44
C MET A 59 -11.20 0.75 -3.40
N CYS A 60 -10.93 1.26 -2.20
CA CYS A 60 -10.41 0.44 -1.09
C CYS A 60 -11.43 -0.62 -0.64
N VAL A 61 -12.71 -0.27 -0.52
CA VAL A 61 -13.77 -1.23 -0.20
C VAL A 61 -13.86 -2.32 -1.26
N GLY A 62 -13.90 -1.95 -2.54
CA GLY A 62 -13.92 -2.90 -3.66
C GLY A 62 -12.69 -3.81 -3.69
N HIS A 63 -11.49 -3.27 -3.41
CA HIS A 63 -10.27 -4.05 -3.29
C HIS A 63 -10.36 -5.08 -2.15
N ASN A 64 -10.85 -4.66 -0.97
CA ASN A 64 -10.99 -5.52 0.20
C ASN A 64 -11.99 -6.65 -0.04
N ILE A 65 -13.13 -6.38 -0.70
CA ILE A 65 -14.10 -7.42 -1.06
C ILE A 65 -13.46 -8.45 -2.01
N LYS A 66 -12.81 -7.99 -3.09
CA LYS A 66 -12.13 -8.87 -4.05
C LYS A 66 -11.05 -9.72 -3.36
N ARG A 67 -10.24 -9.10 -2.49
CA ARG A 67 -9.22 -9.80 -1.71
C ARG A 67 -9.91 -10.83 -0.80
N GLY A 68 -10.93 -10.44 -0.04
CA GLY A 68 -11.65 -11.31 0.90
C GLY A 68 -12.12 -12.60 0.25
N LEU A 69 -12.78 -12.49 -0.92
CA LEU A 69 -13.19 -13.64 -1.71
C LEU A 69 -12.01 -14.54 -2.12
N SER A 70 -10.88 -13.94 -2.49
CA SER A 70 -9.66 -14.68 -2.78
C SER A 70 -9.01 -15.34 -1.56
N ILE A 71 -9.12 -14.81 -0.31
CA ILE A 71 -8.77 -15.61 0.89
C ILE A 71 -9.66 -16.82 0.90
N GLN A 72 -10.98 -16.60 0.88
CA GLN A 72 -11.96 -17.64 1.14
C GLN A 72 -11.79 -18.81 0.17
N GLN A 73 -11.61 -18.51 -1.12
CA GLN A 73 -11.34 -19.53 -2.14
C GLN A 73 -10.06 -20.32 -1.87
N ALA A 74 -8.97 -19.65 -1.44
CA ALA A 74 -7.72 -20.31 -1.08
C ALA A 74 -7.81 -21.12 0.22
N SER A 75 -8.77 -20.81 1.10
CA SER A 75 -9.04 -21.57 2.32
C SER A 75 -9.96 -22.77 2.11
N CYS A 76 -10.75 -22.78 1.04
CA CYS A 76 -11.64 -23.88 0.68
C CYS A 76 -11.03 -24.88 -0.31
N ALA A 77 -9.85 -24.59 -0.86
CA ALA A 77 -9.07 -25.45 -1.75
C ALA A 77 -7.96 -26.17 -0.96
#